data_AF-A0A529ZHQ4-F1
#
_entry.id   AF-A0A529ZHQ4-F1
#
_cell.length_a   1.000
_cell.length_b   1.000
_cell.length_c   1.000
_cell.angle_alpha   90.00
_cell.angle_beta   90.00
_cell.angle_gamma   90.00
#
_symmetry.space_group_name_H-M   'P 1'
#
loop_
_entity.id
_entity.type
_entity.pdbx_description
1 polymer ?
#
loop_
_entity_poly.entity_id
_entity_poly.type
_entity_poly.pdbx_seq_one_letter_code
_entity_poly.pdbx_strand_id
1 'polypeptide(L)'
;MAKADTGNKRAPLRTRRPPVGASPGTLIADPAARRSELRLTLISPQKYETIDNASIDDLNTHCQKWPVVWLDCTGLANIPLIEEIGRIFNLHPLALEDVVNT
;
A
#
# COMPACT_ATOMS: atom_id res chain seq x y z
N MET A 1 -5.13 40.38 -12.02
CA MET A 1 -4.20 39.65 -12.91
C MET A 1 -4.08 38.24 -12.39
N ALA A 2 -4.61 37.26 -13.13
CA ALA A 2 -4.75 35.87 -12.71
C ALA A 2 -3.37 35.17 -12.66
N LYS A 3 -3.09 34.45 -11.56
CA LYS A 3 -1.94 33.55 -11.47
C LYS A 3 -2.25 32.28 -12.26
N ALA A 4 -1.33 31.91 -13.14
CA ALA A 4 -1.42 30.74 -14.00
C ALA A 4 -1.46 29.45 -13.16
N ASP A 5 -2.48 28.65 -13.40
CA ASP A 5 -2.63 27.29 -12.89
C ASP A 5 -1.61 26.40 -13.61
N THR A 6 -0.57 25.98 -12.89
CA THR A 6 0.48 25.13 -13.48
C THR A 6 -0.02 23.69 -13.39
N GLY A 7 -0.74 23.26 -14.42
CA GLY A 7 -1.22 21.89 -14.54
C GLY A 7 -0.07 20.89 -14.35
N ASN A 8 -0.12 20.14 -13.25
CA ASN A 8 0.85 19.11 -12.91
C ASN A 8 0.77 18.02 -13.98
N LYS A 9 1.69 18.04 -14.95
CA LYS A 9 1.79 17.02 -16.00
C LYS A 9 2.14 15.71 -15.32
N ARG A 10 1.15 14.84 -15.11
CA ARG A 10 1.37 13.48 -14.65
C ARG A 10 2.34 12.81 -15.64
N ALA A 11 3.52 12.43 -15.15
CA ALA A 11 4.45 11.64 -15.94
C ALA A 11 3.72 10.39 -16.48
N PRO A 12 4.04 9.94 -17.70
CA PRO A 12 3.42 8.74 -18.24
C PRO A 12 3.65 7.58 -17.26
N LEU A 13 2.56 6.92 -16.84
CA LEU A 13 2.61 5.69 -16.06
C LEU A 13 3.35 4.64 -16.89
N ARG A 14 4.62 4.45 -16.57
CA ARG A 14 5.44 3.42 -17.18
C ARG A 14 5.43 2.25 -16.21
N THR A 15 4.52 1.30 -16.44
CA THR A 15 4.47 0.03 -15.71
C THR A 15 5.87 -0.53 -15.67
N ARG A 16 6.44 -0.63 -14.47
CA ARG A 16 7.79 -1.15 -14.30
C ARG A 16 7.70 -2.66 -14.40
N ARG A 17 8.79 -3.27 -14.87
CA ARG A 17 8.92 -4.71 -14.90
C ARG A 17 10.10 -5.07 -14.01
N PRO A 18 10.03 -6.20 -13.30
CA PRO A 18 11.20 -6.75 -12.66
C PRO A 18 12.36 -6.89 -13.66
N PRO A 19 13.62 -6.85 -13.20
CA PRO A 19 14.77 -7.17 -14.02
C PRO A 19 14.60 -8.52 -14.72
N VAL A 20 15.12 -8.62 -15.94
CA VAL A 20 15.11 -9.87 -16.69
C VAL A 20 15.83 -10.95 -15.87
N GLY A 21 15.17 -12.09 -15.67
CA GLY A 21 15.70 -13.21 -14.88
C GLY A 21 15.39 -13.14 -13.38
N ALA A 22 14.67 -12.12 -12.90
CA ALA A 22 14.12 -12.14 -11.55
C ALA A 22 13.14 -13.31 -11.37
N SER A 23 13.21 -13.97 -10.21
CA SER A 23 12.29 -15.05 -9.88
C SER A 23 10.85 -14.50 -9.75
N PRO A 24 9.82 -15.21 -10.22
CA PRO A 24 8.44 -14.79 -10.00
C PRO A 24 8.12 -14.65 -8.51
N GLY A 25 7.40 -13.61 -8.13
CA GLY A 25 7.08 -13.22 -6.76
C GLY A 25 8.17 -12.40 -6.07
N THR A 26 9.19 -11.93 -6.80
CA THR A 26 10.22 -11.04 -6.24
C THR A 26 9.69 -9.61 -6.16
N LEU A 27 9.56 -9.08 -4.94
CA LEU A 27 9.17 -7.69 -4.72
C LEU A 27 10.40 -6.78 -4.80
N ILE A 28 10.34 -5.75 -5.65
CA ILE A 28 11.44 -4.79 -5.85
C ILE A 28 10.86 -3.39 -5.73
N ALA A 29 11.17 -2.69 -4.62
CA ALA A 29 10.66 -1.34 -4.40
C ALA A 29 11.13 -0.38 -5.49
N ASP A 30 10.23 0.52 -5.92
CA ASP A 30 10.62 1.65 -6.76
C ASP A 30 11.57 2.56 -5.96
N PRO A 31 12.77 2.90 -6.49
CA PRO A 31 13.66 3.89 -5.87
C PRO A 31 13.03 5.27 -5.63
N ALA A 32 11.99 5.61 -6.39
CA ALA A 32 11.19 6.83 -6.26
C ALA A 32 9.91 6.63 -5.41
N ALA A 33 9.64 5.42 -4.90
CA ALA A 33 8.53 5.19 -4.00
C ALA A 33 8.69 6.03 -2.73
N ARG A 34 7.57 6.58 -2.27
CA ARG A 34 7.51 7.26 -0.97
C ARG A 34 7.56 6.22 0.15
N ARG A 35 7.96 6.70 1.33
CA ARG A 35 7.90 5.92 2.57
C ARG A 35 6.50 5.31 2.73
N SER A 36 6.47 4.05 3.15
CA SER A 36 5.23 3.36 3.44
C SER A 36 4.56 3.88 4.70
N GLU A 37 3.31 4.27 4.55
CA GLU A 37 2.44 4.80 5.59
C GLU A 37 1.13 4.01 5.58
N LEU A 38 0.69 3.58 6.76
CA LEU A 38 -0.56 2.86 6.94
C LEU A 38 -1.60 3.76 7.59
N ARG A 39 -2.83 3.64 7.11
CA ARG A 39 -4.02 4.18 7.77
C ARG A 39 -5.04 3.06 7.88
N LEU A 40 -5.65 2.94 9.05
CA LEU A 40 -6.76 2.02 9.29
C LEU A 40 -8.05 2.81 9.38
N THR A 41 -9.08 2.37 8.66
CA THR A 41 -10.46 2.79 8.87
C THR A 41 -11.27 1.58 9.32
N LEU A 42 -11.79 1.67 10.54
CA LEU A 42 -12.52 0.62 11.23
C LEU A 42 -14.01 0.93 11.12
N ILE A 43 -14.79 -0.01 10.60
CA ILE A 43 -16.19 0.25 10.21
C ILE A 43 -17.10 -0.80 10.84
N SER A 44 -18.18 -0.32 11.45
CA SER A 44 -19.30 -1.12 11.96
C SER A 44 -20.62 -0.47 11.54
N PRO A 45 -21.77 -1.16 11.66
CA PRO A 45 -23.05 -0.54 11.33
C PRO A 45 -23.40 0.69 12.19
N GLN A 46 -22.84 0.81 13.39
CA GLN A 46 -23.18 1.87 14.35
C GLN A 46 -22.16 3.01 14.40
N LYS A 47 -20.90 2.74 14.05
CA LYS A 47 -19.80 3.71 14.13
C LYS A 47 -18.65 3.38 13.18
N TYR A 48 -17.82 4.37 12.92
CA TYR A 48 -16.52 4.20 12.29
C TYR A 48 -15.44 4.97 13.06
N GLU A 49 -14.20 4.50 12.97
CA GLU A 49 -13.02 5.12 13.59
C GLU A 49 -11.85 5.08 12.58
N THR A 50 -10.96 6.07 12.64
CA THR A 50 -9.76 6.13 11.80
C THR A 50 -8.53 6.22 12.68
N ILE A 51 -7.51 5.44 12.35
CA ILE A 51 -6.18 5.47 12.97
C ILE A 51 -5.18 5.88 11.89
N ASP A 52 -4.67 7.09 12.00
CA ASP A 52 -3.56 7.60 11.18
C ASP A 52 -2.23 7.02 11.67
N ASN A 53 -1.26 6.87 10.75
CA ASN A 53 0.06 6.30 11.04
C ASN A 53 -0.01 4.96 11.80
N ALA A 54 -0.95 4.11 11.38
CA ALA A 54 -1.16 2.81 11.98
C ALA A 54 0.08 1.91 11.86
N SER A 55 0.21 0.99 12.80
CA SER A 55 1.19 -0.10 12.76
C SER A 55 0.53 -1.40 12.29
N ILE A 56 1.36 -2.40 11.98
CA ILE A 56 0.88 -3.78 11.73
C ILE A 56 0.24 -4.37 12.99
N ASP A 57 0.71 -4.00 14.18
CA ASP A 57 0.13 -4.46 15.44
C ASP A 57 -1.28 -3.92 15.64
N ASP A 58 -1.55 -2.67 15.23
CA ASP A 58 -2.90 -2.09 15.23
C ASP A 58 -3.82 -2.88 14.29
N LEU A 59 -3.34 -3.21 13.08
CA LEU A 59 -4.10 -4.03 12.14
C LEU A 59 -4.48 -5.38 12.76
N ASN A 60 -3.51 -6.11 13.31
CA ASN A 60 -3.74 -7.40 13.97
C ASN A 60 -4.73 -7.29 15.13
N THR A 61 -4.61 -6.23 15.93
CA THR A 61 -5.48 -5.96 17.08
C THR A 61 -6.93 -5.71 16.68
N HIS A 62 -7.14 -5.05 15.53
CA HIS A 62 -8.47 -4.60 15.10
C HIS A 62 -9.18 -5.56 14.15
N CYS A 63 -8.45 -6.39 13.39
CA CYS A 63 -9.03 -7.39 12.47
C CYS A 63 -10.03 -8.35 13.14
N GLN A 64 -9.89 -8.65 14.43
CA GLN A 64 -10.83 -9.51 15.17
C GLN A 64 -11.97 -8.75 15.85
N LYS A 65 -11.86 -7.43 15.99
CA LYS A 65 -12.78 -6.61 16.79
C LYS A 65 -13.81 -5.88 15.95
N TRP A 66 -13.50 -5.62 14.69
CA TRP A 66 -14.34 -4.86 13.77
C TRP A 66 -14.84 -5.73 12.62
N PRO A 67 -16.11 -5.60 12.22
CA PRO A 67 -16.67 -6.43 11.16
C PRO A 67 -16.09 -6.05 9.78
N VAL A 68 -15.68 -4.79 9.60
CA VAL A 68 -15.01 -4.33 8.39
C VAL A 68 -13.80 -3.48 8.78
N VAL A 69 -12.64 -3.81 8.21
CA VAL A 69 -11.40 -3.07 8.35
C VAL A 69 -10.89 -2.70 6.97
N TRP A 70 -10.72 -1.40 6.72
CA TRP A 70 -10.05 -0.90 5.53
C TRP A 70 -8.63 -0.46 5.91
N LEU A 71 -7.65 -1.23 5.43
CA LEU A 71 -6.24 -0.86 5.47
C LEU A 71 -5.88 -0.10 4.20
N ASP A 72 -5.46 1.15 4.36
CA ASP A 72 -4.86 1.96 3.30
C ASP A 72 -3.33 1.96 3.50
N CYS A 73 -2.59 1.48 2.50
CA CYS A 73 -1.13 1.44 2.49
C CYS A 73 -0.63 2.31 1.35
N THR A 74 -0.09 3.48 1.68
CA THR A 74 0.43 4.44 0.70
C THR A 74 1.95 4.47 0.74
N GLY A 75 2.58 4.69 -0.41
CA GLY A 75 4.04 4.61 -0.55
C GLY A 75 4.55 3.18 -0.41
N LEU A 76 5.11 2.59 -1.46
CA LEU A 76 5.46 1.15 -1.46
C LEU A 76 6.97 0.92 -1.32
N ALA A 77 7.68 1.82 -0.62
CA ALA A 77 9.13 1.71 -0.46
C ALA A 77 9.56 0.60 0.53
N ASN A 78 8.71 0.23 1.49
CA ASN A 78 9.05 -0.76 2.52
C ASN A 78 8.57 -2.16 2.13
N ILE A 79 9.44 -2.93 1.43
CA ILE A 79 9.11 -4.30 1.00
C ILE A 79 8.77 -5.24 2.16
N PRO A 80 9.56 -5.31 3.26
CA PRO A 80 9.21 -6.17 4.40
C PRO A 80 7.80 -5.92 4.95
N LEU A 81 7.36 -4.66 4.99
CA LEU A 81 6.00 -4.30 5.42
C LEU A 81 4.94 -4.83 4.46
N ILE A 82 5.16 -4.71 3.16
CA ILE A 82 4.23 -5.19 2.13
C ILE A 82 4.15 -6.73 2.15
N GLU A 83 5.28 -7.41 2.34
CA GLU A 83 5.32 -8.87 2.52
C GLU A 83 4.55 -9.29 3.77
N GLU A 84 4.68 -8.55 4.87
CA GLU A 84 3.93 -8.80 6.09
C GLU A 84 2.42 -8.62 5.92
N ILE A 85 1.99 -7.54 5.27
CA ILE A 85 0.58 -7.35 4.89
C ILE A 85 0.11 -8.52 4.01
N GLY A 86 0.92 -8.90 3.03
CA GLY A 86 0.66 -10.05 2.17
C GLY A 86 0.46 -11.35 2.95
N ARG A 87 1.31 -11.63 3.94
CA ARG A 87 1.16 -12.80 4.83
C ARG A 87 -0.13 -12.74 5.65
N ILE A 88 -0.46 -11.58 6.22
CA ILE A 88 -1.66 -11.40 7.07
C ILE A 88 -2.94 -11.68 6.26
N PHE A 89 -3.01 -11.19 5.03
CA PHE A 89 -4.17 -11.36 4.14
C PHE A 89 -4.07 -12.56 3.21
N ASN A 90 -3.03 -13.39 3.36
CA ASN A 90 -2.76 -14.55 2.51
C ASN A 90 -2.76 -14.22 1.01
N LEU A 91 -2.15 -13.09 0.64
CA LEU A 91 -1.98 -12.66 -0.74
C LEU A 91 -0.82 -13.42 -1.39
N HIS A 92 -1.05 -13.88 -2.62
CA HIS A 92 -0.03 -14.60 -3.36
C HIS A 92 1.15 -13.67 -3.70
N PRO A 93 2.41 -14.12 -3.63
CA PRO A 93 3.58 -13.28 -3.94
C PRO A 93 3.53 -12.58 -5.30
N LEU A 94 2.98 -13.24 -6.33
CA LEU A 94 2.77 -12.64 -7.66
C LEU A 94 1.82 -11.43 -7.63
N ALA A 95 0.79 -11.46 -6.78
CA ALA A 95 -0.11 -10.32 -6.65
C ALA A 95 0.59 -9.14 -5.96
N LEU A 96 1.48 -9.41 -5.00
CA LEU A 96 2.29 -8.38 -4.36
C LEU A 96 3.32 -7.79 -5.32
N GLU A 97 3.94 -8.62 -6.16
CA GLU A 97 4.83 -8.20 -7.24
C GLU A 97 4.11 -7.23 -8.19
N ASP A 98 2.89 -7.56 -8.64
CA ASP A 98 2.10 -6.70 -9.53
C ASP A 98 1.78 -5.34 -8.88
N VAL A 99 1.49 -5.32 -7.58
CA VAL A 99 1.21 -4.08 -6.83
C VAL A 99 2.45 -3.18 -6.76
N VAL A 100 3.62 -3.74 -6.48
CA VAL A 100 4.86 -2.97 -6.29
C VAL A 100 5.44 -2.44 -7.62
N ASN A 101 5.16 -3.10 -8.74
CA ASN A 101 5.71 -2.76 -10.06
C ASN A 101 4.90 -1.68 -10.83
N THR A 102 4.00 -0.96 -10.15
CA THR A 102 3.12 0.05 -10.78
C THR A 102 3.87 1.32 -11.24
#